data_AF-B6B5P2-F1
#
_entry.id   AF-B6B5P2-F1
#
_cell.length_a   1.000
_cell.length_b   1.000
_cell.length_c   1.000
_cell.angle_alpha   90.00
_cell.angle_beta   90.00
_cell.angle_gamma   90.00
#
_symmetry.space_group_name_H-M   'P 1'
#
loop_
_entity.id
_entity.type
_entity.pdbx_description
1 polymer ?
#
loop_
_entity_poly.entity_id
_entity_poly.type
_entity_poly.pdbx_seq_one_letter_code
_entity_poly.pdbx_strand_id
1 'polypeptide(L)'
;MAAVYFGLAWLWAVSPGVPAPLRDAAGRLIPGGLPERVTVEISGIPQGMFIQSADPSNPVLLFVQGGPGMVEFFMEQDYPTGLADHFTTV
;
A
#
# COMPACT_ATOMS: atom_id res chain seq x y z
N MET A 1 -13.47 14.28 -27.56
CA MET A 1 -12.23 14.84 -26.98
C MET A 1 -12.47 15.49 -25.61
N ALA A 2 -13.32 16.52 -25.48
CA ALA A 2 -13.57 17.20 -24.18
C ALA A 2 -14.01 16.25 -23.04
N ALA A 3 -14.94 15.32 -23.32
CA ALA A 3 -15.42 14.35 -22.33
C ALA A 3 -14.31 13.38 -21.84
N VAL A 4 -13.36 13.03 -22.72
CA VAL A 4 -12.23 12.15 -22.34
C VAL A 4 -11.28 12.89 -21.41
N TYR A 5 -10.93 14.14 -21.74
CA TYR A 5 -10.08 14.96 -20.87
C TYR A 5 -10.73 15.21 -19.51
N PHE A 6 -12.04 15.47 -19.49
CA PHE A 6 -12.79 15.60 -18.25
C PHE A 6 -12.76 14.30 -17.43
N GLY A 7 -12.98 13.15 -18.08
CA GLY A 7 -12.93 11.84 -17.43
C GLY A 7 -11.54 11.52 -16.86
N LEU A 8 -10.47 11.82 -17.59
CA LEU A 8 -9.09 11.62 -17.11
C LEU A 8 -8.75 12.55 -15.94
N ALA A 9 -9.17 13.82 -16.00
CA ALA A 9 -8.98 14.77 -14.91
C ALA A 9 -9.75 14.34 -13.64
N TRP A 10 -10.98 13.87 -13.80
CA TRP A 10 -11.78 13.32 -12.71
C TRP A 10 -11.13 12.08 -12.10
N LEU A 11 -10.70 11.13 -12.93
CA LEU A 11 -10.04 9.90 -12.49
C LEU A 11 -8.78 10.23 -11.68
N TRP A 12 -7.95 11.15 -12.17
CA TRP A 12 -6.72 11.55 -11.48
C TRP A 12 -7.01 12.23 -10.14
N ALA A 13 -8.08 13.05 -10.06
CA ALA A 13 -8.48 13.70 -8.82
C ALA A 13 -8.99 12.70 -7.76
N VAL A 14 -9.66 11.62 -8.17
CA VAL A 14 -10.24 10.60 -7.27
C VAL A 14 -9.24 9.49 -6.95
N SER A 15 -8.32 9.18 -7.86
CA SER A 15 -7.35 8.10 -7.73
C SER A 15 -5.98 8.57 -8.23
N PRO A 16 -5.18 9.24 -7.38
CA PRO A 16 -3.84 9.70 -7.75
C PRO A 16 -2.83 8.54 -7.94
N GLY A 17 -3.25 7.29 -7.70
CA GLY A 17 -2.44 6.09 -7.94
C GLY A 17 -1.36 5.84 -6.88
N VAL A 18 -1.43 6.51 -5.74
CA VAL A 18 -0.53 6.34 -4.58
C VAL A 18 -1.32 5.75 -3.40
N PRO A 19 -0.69 4.91 -2.54
CA PRO A 19 -1.35 4.38 -1.35
C PRO A 19 -1.78 5.51 -0.40
N ALA A 20 -2.84 5.26 0.36
CA ALA A 20 -3.30 6.18 1.38
C ALA A 20 -2.28 6.25 2.55
N PRO A 21 -2.08 7.43 3.16
CA PRO A 21 -1.23 7.55 4.34
C PRO A 21 -1.73 6.70 5.52
N LEU A 22 -0.79 6.14 6.29
CA LEU A 22 -1.07 5.43 7.53
C LEU A 22 -1.55 6.40 8.62
N ARG A 23 -2.52 5.95 9.41
CA ARG A 23 -3.13 6.72 10.50
C ARG A 23 -3.16 5.92 11.78
N ASP A 24 -3.01 6.62 12.90
CA ASP A 24 -3.15 6.03 14.23
C ASP A 24 -4.62 5.73 14.57
N ALA A 25 -4.85 5.10 15.73
CA ALA A 25 -6.20 4.79 16.22
C ALA A 25 -7.09 6.04 16.42
N ALA A 26 -6.51 7.24 16.53
CA ALA A 26 -7.24 8.50 16.61
C ALA A 26 -7.45 9.16 15.22
N GLY A 27 -7.06 8.48 14.14
CA GLY A 27 -7.16 8.95 12.77
C GLY A 27 -6.12 9.99 12.37
N ARG A 28 -5.07 10.21 13.18
CA ARG A 28 -3.99 11.17 12.88
C ARG A 28 -2.95 10.52 11.99
N LEU A 29 -2.33 11.31 11.11
CA LEU A 29 -1.23 10.83 10.26
C LEU A 29 -0.06 10.38 11.13
N ILE A 30 0.54 9.25 10.77
CA ILE A 30 1.77 8.76 11.41
C ILE A 30 2.98 9.38 10.68
N PRO A 31 3.72 10.31 11.31
CA PRO A 31 4.89 10.92 10.67
C PRO A 31 5.99 9.89 10.47
N GLY A 32 6.55 9.83 9.26
CA GLY A 32 7.61 8.86 8.95
C GLY A 32 7.12 7.43 8.71
N GLY A 33 5.81 7.18 8.73
CA GLY A 33 5.25 5.91 8.30
C GLY A 33 5.50 5.65 6.80
N LEU A 34 5.47 4.38 6.42
CA LEU A 34 5.78 3.91 5.06
C LEU A 34 4.50 3.46 4.34
N PRO A 35 3.74 4.30 3.62
CA PRO A 35 2.63 3.85 2.78
C PRO A 35 3.08 3.71 1.32
N GLU A 36 3.93 2.72 1.03
CA GLU A 36 4.59 2.62 -0.27
C GLU A 36 4.00 1.53 -1.17
N ARG A 37 4.01 1.78 -2.48
CA ARG A 37 3.81 0.75 -3.50
C ARG A 37 5.04 0.75 -4.40
N VAL A 38 5.78 -0.35 -4.38
CA VAL A 38 7.02 -0.50 -5.13
C VAL A 38 6.90 -1.63 -6.15
N THR A 39 7.71 -1.56 -7.20
CA THR A 39 7.92 -2.68 -8.11
C THR A 39 9.41 -2.97 -8.12
N VAL A 40 9.79 -4.19 -7.76
CA VAL A 40 11.18 -4.64 -7.71
C VAL A 40 11.36 -5.83 -8.64
N GLU A 41 12.54 -5.94 -9.26
CA GLU A 41 12.87 -7.09 -10.08
C GLU A 41 13.42 -8.21 -9.19
N ILE A 42 12.77 -9.38 -9.22
CA ILE A 42 13.21 -10.57 -8.49
C ILE A 42 13.26 -11.73 -9.49
N SER A 43 14.44 -12.32 -9.66
CA SER A 43 14.67 -13.41 -10.61
C SER A 43 14.25 -13.09 -12.04
N GLY A 44 14.46 -11.84 -12.48
CA GLY A 44 14.09 -11.39 -13.83
C GLY A 44 12.61 -11.06 -14.02
N ILE A 45 11.80 -11.11 -12.96
CA ILE A 45 10.36 -10.84 -13.01
C ILE A 45 10.05 -9.58 -12.18
N PRO A 46 9.35 -8.57 -12.73
CA PRO A 46 8.88 -7.43 -11.96
C PRO A 46 7.77 -7.86 -11.00
N GLN A 47 7.99 -7.69 -9.70
CA GLN A 47 7.04 -8.00 -8.64
C GLN A 47 6.59 -6.70 -7.95
N GLY A 48 5.29 -6.47 -7.94
CA GLY A 48 4.68 -5.35 -7.23
C GLY A 48 4.44 -5.71 -5.77
N MET A 49 4.74 -4.78 -4.86
CA MET A 49 4.58 -4.94 -3.42
C MET A 49 3.95 -3.69 -2.82
N PHE A 50 3.20 -3.88 -1.73
CA PHE A 50 2.80 -2.79 -0.86
C PHE A 50 3.59 -2.93 0.43
N ILE A 51 4.26 -1.85 0.83
CA ILE A 51 5.05 -1.80 2.05
C ILE A 51 4.30 -0.89 3.01
N GLN A 52 4.00 -1.39 4.21
CA GLN A 52 3.32 -0.64 5.27
C GLN A 52 4.06 -0.76 6.60
N SER A 53 4.35 0.38 7.25
CA SER A 53 4.81 0.40 8.63
C SER A 53 4.58 1.75 9.31
N ALA A 54 4.25 1.73 10.59
CA ALA A 54 4.23 2.92 11.45
C ALA A 54 5.65 3.41 11.80
N ASP A 55 6.64 2.50 11.83
CA ASP A 55 8.04 2.79 12.12
C ASP A 55 8.95 1.98 11.18
N PRO A 56 9.75 2.61 10.30
CA PRO A 56 10.68 1.93 9.40
C PRO A 56 11.71 1.02 10.09
N SER A 57 11.94 1.18 11.39
CA SER A 57 12.84 0.33 12.18
C SER A 57 12.18 -0.97 12.66
N ASN A 58 10.87 -1.13 12.45
CA ASN A 58 10.15 -2.35 12.79
C ASN A 58 10.70 -3.56 12.02
N PRO A 59 10.69 -4.76 12.63
CA PRO A 59 11.09 -5.99 11.93
C PRO A 59 10.21 -6.23 10.70
N VAL A 60 10.79 -6.83 9.66
CA VAL A 60 10.07 -7.13 8.41
C VAL A 60 9.21 -8.38 8.58
N LEU A 61 7.94 -8.26 8.17
CA LEU A 61 7.00 -9.37 8.00
C LEU A 61 6.65 -9.50 6.51
N LEU A 62 7.24 -10.50 5.85
CA LEU A 62 7.02 -10.76 4.42
C LEU A 62 5.88 -11.75 4.23
N PHE A 63 4.83 -11.31 3.54
CA PHE A 63 3.71 -12.16 3.13
C PHE A 63 4.03 -12.82 1.80
N VAL A 64 4.23 -14.14 1.84
CA VAL A 64 4.41 -14.95 0.63
C VAL A 64 3.10 -15.67 0.34
N GLN A 65 2.34 -15.17 -0.63
CA GLN A 65 1.14 -15.86 -1.07
C GLN A 65 1.47 -17.10 -1.91
N GLY A 66 0.71 -18.18 -1.68
CA GLY A 66 0.64 -19.30 -2.62
C GLY A 66 -0.22 -18.96 -3.85
N GLY A 67 -0.38 -19.91 -4.77
CA GLY A 67 -1.36 -19.75 -5.86
C GLY A 67 -2.79 -19.68 -5.30
N PRO A 68 -3.68 -18.77 -5.76
CA PRO A 68 -3.65 -17.95 -6.99
C PRO A 68 -3.19 -16.47 -6.81
N GLY A 69 -2.33 -16.16 -5.83
CA GLY A 69 -1.54 -14.90 -5.81
C GLY A 69 -2.35 -13.62 -5.62
N MET A 70 -3.04 -13.50 -4.49
CA MET A 70 -3.80 -12.30 -4.12
C MET A 70 -3.04 -11.50 -3.07
N VAL A 71 -2.80 -10.20 -3.30
CA VAL A 71 -2.13 -9.33 -2.32
C VAL A 71 -3.06 -8.98 -1.15
N GLU A 72 -2.62 -9.24 0.09
CA GLU A 72 -3.36 -8.97 1.33
C GLU A 72 -3.75 -7.49 1.56
N PHE A 73 -3.11 -6.56 0.84
CA PHE A 73 -3.22 -5.12 1.03
C PHE A 73 -4.67 -4.61 1.10
N PHE A 74 -5.57 -5.09 0.24
CA PHE A 74 -6.96 -4.62 0.26
C PHE A 74 -7.73 -5.16 1.48
N MET A 75 -7.36 -6.34 2.00
CA MET A 75 -7.99 -6.90 3.20
C MET A 75 -7.61 -6.08 4.42
N GLU A 76 -6.38 -5.57 4.51
CA GLU A 76 -5.95 -4.66 5.58
C GLU A 76 -6.76 -3.35 5.58
N GLN A 77 -7.23 -2.88 4.42
CA GLN A 77 -8.08 -1.68 4.33
C GLN A 77 -9.47 -1.91 4.91
N ASP A 78 -10.06 -3.08 4.65
CA ASP A 78 -11.41 -3.42 5.08
C ASP A 78 -11.44 -4.03 6.51
N TYR A 79 -10.35 -4.70 6.90
CA TYR A 79 -10.18 -5.45 8.15
C TYR A 79 -8.79 -5.18 8.74
N PRO A 80 -8.58 -4.03 9.39
CA PRO A 80 -7.27 -3.63 9.89
C PRO A 80 -6.78 -4.61 10.96
N THR A 81 -5.62 -5.23 10.72
CA THR A 81 -4.99 -6.18 11.63
C THR A 81 -4.11 -5.49 12.67
N GLY A 82 -3.65 -4.26 12.38
CA GLY A 82 -2.69 -3.54 13.22
C GLY A 82 -1.26 -4.03 13.09
N LEU A 83 -0.96 -4.93 12.13
CA LEU A 83 0.38 -5.48 11.97
C LEU A 83 1.41 -4.41 11.59
N ALA A 84 1.02 -3.38 10.84
CA ALA A 84 1.89 -2.27 10.47
C ALA A 84 2.38 -1.45 11.68
N ASP A 85 1.73 -1.53 12.84
CA ASP A 85 2.18 -0.87 14.07
C ASP A 85 3.40 -1.55 14.70
N HIS A 86 3.62 -2.84 14.37
CA HIS A 86 4.65 -3.68 14.98
C HIS A 86 5.68 -4.23 13.97
N PHE A 87 5.32 -4.25 12.68
CA PHE A 87 6.12 -4.79 11.60
C PHE A 87 6.20 -3.83 10.43
N THR A 88 7.21 -4.01 9.59
CA THR A 88 7.18 -3.56 8.19
C THR A 88 6.57 -4.70 7.37
N THR A 89 5.30 -4.58 7.02
CA THR A 89 4.57 -5.59 6.23
C THR A 89 4.88 -5.41 4.75
N VAL A 90 5.22 -6.51 4.06
CA VAL A 90 5.60 -6.55 2.64
C VAL A 90 4.84 -7.65 1.92
#